data_AF-A0A2G9T597-F1
#
_entry.id   AF-A0A2G9T597-F1
#
_cell.length_a   1.000
_cell.length_b   1.000
_cell.length_c   1.000
_cell.angle_alpha   90.00
_cell.angle_beta   90.00
_cell.angle_gamma   90.00
#
_symmetry.space_group_name_H-M   'P 1'
#
loop_
_entity.id
_entity.type
_entity.pdbx_description
1 polymer ?
#
loop_
_entity_poly.entity_id
_entity_poly.type
_entity_poly.pdbx_seq_one_letter_code
_entity_poly.pdbx_strand_id
1 'polypeptide(L)'
;MTHFDESSRGRHDRSSETLDSESIRQMLEDGELDTMRWEDDDIALRSAASNSRLPYDKLTAQELVCFPDVTDAKASTNLYLFIRNKILQLWHLEPNVELTSEDAIENLPVPFN
;
A
#
# COMPACT_ATOMS: atom_id res chain seq x y z
N MET A 1 -14.82 -17.00 -54.54
CA MET A 1 -13.70 -16.38 -53.81
C MET A 1 -14.29 -15.75 -52.54
N THR A 2 -14.43 -16.54 -51.49
CA THR A 2 -13.50 -16.64 -50.34
C THR A 2 -13.63 -15.47 -49.37
N HIS A 3 -14.24 -15.80 -48.23
CA HIS A 3 -14.31 -15.06 -46.98
C HIS A 3 -12.97 -14.43 -46.59
N PHE A 4 -13.01 -13.16 -46.14
CA PHE A 4 -11.98 -12.60 -45.27
C PHE A 4 -12.48 -12.70 -43.84
N ASP A 5 -11.85 -13.59 -43.10
CA ASP A 5 -11.93 -13.71 -41.64
C ASP A 5 -10.83 -12.78 -41.10
N GLU A 6 -11.20 -11.67 -40.45
CA GLU A 6 -10.26 -10.84 -39.71
C GLU A 6 -10.64 -10.89 -38.23
N SER A 7 -10.09 -11.92 -37.60
CA SER A 7 -10.10 -12.15 -36.17
C SER A 7 -9.20 -11.14 -35.44
N SER A 8 -9.52 -10.91 -34.17
CA SER A 8 -8.68 -10.31 -33.12
C SER A 8 -8.71 -8.79 -32.94
N ARG A 9 -9.69 -8.32 -32.17
CA ARG A 9 -9.41 -7.37 -31.08
C ARG A 9 -10.20 -7.77 -29.83
N GLY A 10 -9.75 -8.85 -29.19
CA GLY A 10 -10.14 -9.16 -27.82
C GLY A 10 -9.70 -8.01 -26.92
N ARG A 11 -10.65 -7.16 -26.53
CA ARG A 11 -10.50 -6.24 -25.40
C ARG A 11 -10.25 -7.12 -24.18
N HIS A 12 -9.01 -7.18 -23.72
CA HIS A 12 -8.75 -7.62 -22.36
C HIS A 12 -9.28 -6.51 -21.46
N ASP A 13 -10.57 -6.63 -21.15
CA ASP A 13 -11.17 -6.03 -19.98
C ASP A 13 -10.44 -6.66 -18.79
N ARG A 14 -9.40 -5.96 -18.31
CA ARG A 14 -8.67 -6.36 -17.12
C ARG A 14 -9.58 -5.97 -15.96
N SER A 15 -10.53 -6.85 -15.66
CA SER A 15 -11.32 -6.80 -14.44
C SER A 15 -10.34 -6.58 -13.28
N SER A 16 -10.44 -5.39 -12.67
CA SER A 16 -9.84 -5.15 -11.37
C SER A 16 -10.60 -6.01 -10.39
N GLU A 17 -10.24 -7.29 -10.29
CA GLU A 17 -10.75 -8.20 -9.28
C GLU A 17 -10.32 -7.64 -7.93
N THR A 18 -11.29 -7.13 -7.17
CA THR A 18 -11.09 -6.72 -5.79
C THR A 18 -10.67 -7.95 -5.00
N LEU A 19 -9.42 -8.00 -4.57
CA LEU A 19 -8.92 -9.09 -3.73
C LEU A 19 -9.73 -9.10 -2.43
N ASP A 20 -10.35 -10.24 -2.11
CA ASP A 20 -11.11 -10.37 -0.87
C ASP A 20 -10.18 -10.41 0.35
N SER A 21 -10.68 -10.01 1.52
CA SER A 21 -9.88 -9.89 2.74
C SER A 21 -9.14 -11.17 3.15
N GLU A 22 -9.64 -12.33 2.70
CA GLU A 22 -9.04 -13.64 2.97
C GLU A 22 -7.83 -13.88 2.07
N SER A 23 -7.91 -13.52 0.79
CA SER A 23 -6.81 -13.53 -0.17
C SER A 23 -5.70 -12.56 0.24
N ILE A 24 -6.05 -11.37 0.76
CA ILE A 24 -5.06 -10.41 1.31
C ILE A 24 -4.27 -11.05 2.45
N ARG A 25 -4.97 -11.70 3.38
CA ARG A 25 -4.35 -12.37 4.54
C ARG A 25 -3.42 -13.49 4.09
N GLN A 26 -3.85 -14.29 3.13
CA GLN A 26 -3.06 -15.39 2.60
C GLN A 26 -1.78 -14.89 1.91
N MET A 27 -1.88 -13.83 1.10
CA MET A 27 -0.71 -13.21 0.46
C MET A 27 0.28 -12.58 1.46
N LEU A 28 -0.22 -12.04 2.57
CA LEU A 28 0.61 -11.55 3.68
C LEU A 28 1.30 -12.70 4.43
N GLU A 29 0.68 -13.87 4.52
CA GLU A 29 1.20 -15.05 5.20
C GLU A 29 2.25 -15.80 4.36
N ASP A 30 2.05 -15.84 3.03
CA ASP A 30 2.93 -16.55 2.08
C ASP A 30 4.16 -15.73 1.65
N GLY A 31 4.22 -14.44 2.01
CA GLY A 31 5.37 -13.57 1.71
C GLY A 31 5.56 -13.25 0.21
N GLU A 32 4.58 -13.58 -0.63
CA GLU A 32 4.59 -13.37 -2.09
C GLU A 32 4.19 -11.94 -2.53
N LEU A 33 3.92 -11.02 -1.59
CA LEU A 33 3.81 -9.61 -1.93
C LEU A 33 5.16 -9.11 -2.42
N ASP A 34 5.29 -9.05 -3.76
CA ASP A 34 6.48 -8.72 -4.54
C ASP A 34 7.31 -7.60 -3.88
N THR A 35 8.34 -8.04 -3.17
CA THR A 35 9.21 -7.21 -2.34
C THR A 35 10.20 -6.42 -3.19
N MET A 36 10.34 -6.72 -4.50
CA MET A 36 11.27 -6.01 -5.39
C MET A 36 10.79 -4.62 -5.79
N ARG A 37 9.48 -4.36 -5.85
CA ARG A 37 8.95 -3.00 -6.03
C ARG A 37 9.04 -2.15 -4.75
N TRP A 38 9.39 -2.78 -3.63
CA TRP A 38 9.41 -2.19 -2.29
C TRP A 38 10.83 -1.81 -1.82
N GLU A 39 11.89 -2.25 -2.50
CA GLU A 39 13.27 -1.94 -2.09
C GLU A 39 13.62 -0.45 -2.28
N ASP A 40 13.16 0.18 -3.38
CA ASP A 40 13.28 1.63 -3.56
C ASP A 40 12.33 2.42 -2.65
N ASP A 41 11.21 1.81 -2.23
CA ASP A 41 10.27 2.38 -1.26
C ASP A 41 10.84 2.36 0.17
N ASP A 42 11.63 1.35 0.57
CA ASP A 42 12.11 1.21 1.96
C ASP A 42 12.98 2.41 2.40
N ILE A 43 13.89 2.88 1.54
CA ILE A 43 14.71 4.07 1.85
C ILE A 43 13.83 5.32 1.97
N ALA A 44 12.90 5.51 1.03
CA ALA A 44 12.04 6.68 1.00
C ALA A 44 11.07 6.70 2.18
N LEU A 45 10.53 5.55 2.60
CA LEU A 45 9.67 5.41 3.76
C LEU A 45 10.44 5.62 5.08
N ARG A 46 11.69 5.12 5.19
CA ARG A 46 12.58 5.44 6.32
C ARG A 46 12.88 6.93 6.42
N SER A 47 13.14 7.58 5.28
CA SER A 47 13.36 9.03 5.23
C SER A 47 12.11 9.80 5.63
N ALA A 48 10.92 9.37 5.18
CA ALA A 48 9.66 10.00 5.55
C ALA A 48 9.42 9.92 7.07
N ALA A 49 9.54 8.72 7.65
CA ALA A 49 9.41 8.55 9.10
C ALA A 49 10.42 9.41 9.87
N SER A 50 11.70 9.42 9.44
CA SER A 50 12.76 10.21 10.06
C SER A 50 12.48 11.72 10.00
N ASN A 51 12.06 12.24 8.84
CA ASN A 51 11.71 13.65 8.66
C ASN A 51 10.51 14.07 9.54
N SER A 52 9.60 13.14 9.82
CA SER A 52 8.48 13.33 10.75
C SER A 52 8.84 13.10 12.22
N ARG A 53 10.10 12.76 12.53
CA ARG A 53 10.59 12.40 13.88
C ARG A 53 9.86 11.18 14.47
N LEU A 54 9.47 10.25 13.62
CA LEU A 54 8.85 8.99 14.00
C LEU A 54 9.80 7.81 13.74
N PRO A 55 9.77 6.78 14.57
CA PRO A 55 10.53 5.57 14.29
C PRO A 55 9.90 4.78 13.14
N TYR A 56 10.71 4.36 12.19
CA TYR A 56 10.26 3.68 10.97
C TYR A 56 9.55 2.35 11.24
N ASP A 57 10.07 1.55 12.18
CA ASP A 57 9.79 0.12 12.36
C ASP A 57 9.10 -0.22 13.70
N LYS A 58 8.64 0.78 14.44
CA LYS A 58 7.93 0.58 15.71
C LYS A 58 6.86 1.64 15.93
N LEU A 59 5.89 1.28 16.76
CA LEU A 59 4.86 2.19 17.24
C LEU A 59 5.42 3.08 18.36
N THR A 60 4.96 4.32 18.37
CA THR A 60 5.12 5.27 19.47
C THR A 60 4.05 5.02 20.54
N ALA A 61 4.27 5.56 21.75
CA ALA A 61 3.28 5.47 22.81
C ALA A 61 1.94 6.11 22.44
N GLN A 62 1.95 7.18 21.63
CA GLN A 62 0.73 7.83 21.18
C GLN A 62 -0.06 6.95 20.20
N GLU A 63 0.63 6.31 19.26
CA GLU A 63 -0.01 5.39 18.30
C GLU A 63 -0.62 4.19 19.02
N LEU A 64 0.05 3.64 20.03
CA LEU A 64 -0.48 2.54 20.86
C LEU A 64 -1.73 2.92 21.65
N VAL A 65 -1.88 4.19 22.02
CA VAL A 65 -3.07 4.69 22.71
C VAL A 65 -4.23 4.89 21.74
N CYS A 66 -3.95 5.39 20.52
CA CYS A 66 -4.98 5.66 19.51
C CYS A 66 -5.43 4.40 18.75
N PHE A 67 -4.52 3.43 18.57
CA PHE A 67 -4.70 2.22 17.77
C PHE A 67 -4.22 0.99 18.55
N PRO A 68 -4.88 0.62 19.67
CA PRO A 68 -4.40 -0.48 20.51
C PRO A 68 -4.46 -1.86 19.83
N ASP A 69 -5.42 -2.04 18.92
CA ASP A 69 -5.71 -3.27 18.16
C ASP A 69 -4.67 -3.61 17.08
N VAL A 70 -3.89 -2.63 16.62
CA VAL A 70 -2.85 -2.87 15.59
C VAL A 70 -1.72 -3.76 16.08
N THR A 71 -1.65 -4.01 17.39
CA THR A 71 -0.67 -4.91 18.03
C THR A 71 -1.15 -6.36 18.15
N ASP A 72 -2.41 -6.66 17.83
CA ASP A 72 -2.99 -8.01 17.95
C ASP A 72 -2.27 -9.04 17.07
N ALA A 73 -1.73 -8.60 15.93
CA ALA A 73 -0.92 -9.43 15.04
C ALA A 73 0.25 -8.63 14.45
N LYS A 74 1.39 -9.31 14.24
CA LYS A 74 2.58 -8.71 13.61
C LYS A 74 2.26 -8.14 12.22
N ALA A 75 1.40 -8.82 11.46
CA ALA A 75 0.96 -8.35 10.14
C ALA A 75 0.21 -7.02 10.24
N SER A 76 -0.71 -6.87 11.22
CA SER A 76 -1.44 -5.62 11.47
C SER A 76 -0.50 -4.48 11.85
N THR A 77 0.50 -4.76 12.70
CA THR A 77 1.51 -3.76 13.09
C THR A 77 2.33 -3.31 11.87
N ASN A 78 2.80 -4.25 11.06
CA ASN A 78 3.57 -3.95 9.85
C ASN A 78 2.76 -3.14 8.84
N LEU A 79 1.48 -3.50 8.63
CA LEU A 79 0.58 -2.80 7.74
C LEU A 79 0.33 -1.37 8.21
N TYR A 80 0.10 -1.17 9.51
CA TYR A 80 -0.04 0.17 10.09
C TYR A 80 1.20 1.03 9.84
N LEU A 81 2.40 0.50 10.13
CA LEU A 81 3.66 1.22 9.94
C LEU A 81 3.87 1.59 8.48
N PHE A 82 3.55 0.67 7.55
CA PHE A 82 3.60 0.93 6.12
C PHE A 82 2.67 2.08 5.72
N ILE A 83 1.38 2.00 6.06
CA ILE A 83 0.38 3.03 5.70
C ILE A 83 0.80 4.38 6.25
N ARG A 84 1.16 4.45 7.54
CA ARG A 84 1.64 5.68 8.17
C ARG A 84 2.84 6.26 7.43
N ASN A 85 3.88 5.46 7.16
CA ASN A 85 5.09 5.93 6.49
C ASN A 85 4.79 6.37 5.04
N LYS A 86 3.84 5.71 4.36
CA LYS A 86 3.44 6.06 3.00
C LYS A 86 2.68 7.38 2.95
N ILE A 87 1.75 7.60 3.87
CA ILE A 87 1.03 8.88 3.98
C ILE A 87 2.00 10.03 4.25
N LEU A 88 2.98 9.83 5.15
CA LEU A 88 4.03 10.82 5.41
C LEU A 88 4.88 11.08 4.16
N GLN A 89 5.24 10.03 3.41
CA GLN A 89 5.97 10.16 2.16
C GLN A 89 5.19 11.00 1.13
N LEU A 90 3.90 10.71 0.93
CA LEU A 90 3.03 11.45 0.02
C LEU A 90 2.94 12.92 0.40
N TRP A 91 2.73 13.22 1.70
CA TRP A 91 2.70 14.59 2.20
C TRP A 91 4.02 15.33 1.98
N HIS A 92 5.16 14.67 2.19
CA HIS A 92 6.47 15.29 1.98
C HIS A 92 6.82 15.54 0.51
N LEU A 93 6.21 14.80 -0.42
CA LEU A 93 6.43 14.99 -1.86
C LEU A 93 5.82 16.31 -2.35
N GLU A 94 4.62 16.66 -1.90
CA GLU A 94 3.91 17.86 -2.32
C GLU A 94 3.26 18.62 -1.14
N PRO A 95 4.03 19.18 -0.21
CA PRO A 95 3.50 19.78 1.04
C PRO A 95 2.76 21.11 0.83
N ASN A 96 2.71 21.62 -0.41
CA ASN A 96 1.99 22.84 -0.76
C ASN A 96 0.54 22.56 -1.18
N VAL A 97 0.17 21.29 -1.34
CA VAL A 97 -1.18 20.83 -1.68
C VAL A 97 -1.67 19.96 -0.52
N GLU A 98 -2.92 20.13 -0.13
CA GLU A 98 -3.53 19.29 0.91
C GLU A 98 -3.57 17.83 0.43
N LEU A 99 -3.05 16.91 1.25
CA LEU A 99 -3.21 15.48 1.03
C LEU A 99 -4.55 15.03 1.61
N THR A 100 -5.53 14.78 0.73
CA THR A 100 -6.85 14.29 1.15
C THR A 100 -6.80 12.80 1.51
N SER A 101 -7.82 12.32 2.22
CA SER A 101 -7.97 10.89 2.51
C SER A 101 -8.11 10.05 1.25
N GLU A 102 -8.85 10.57 0.27
CA GLU A 102 -9.12 9.95 -1.02
C GLU A 102 -7.81 9.81 -1.81
N ASP A 103 -7.04 10.89 -1.93
CA ASP A 103 -5.73 10.86 -2.60
C ASP A 103 -4.76 9.90 -1.90
N ALA A 104 -4.76 9.89 -0.56
CA ALA A 104 -3.92 8.98 0.20
C ALA A 104 -4.27 7.51 -0.07
N ILE A 105 -5.57 7.17 -0.06
CA ILE A 105 -6.07 5.81 -0.31
C ILE A 105 -5.78 5.37 -1.75
N GLU A 106 -6.03 6.22 -2.75
CA GLU A 106 -5.76 5.91 -4.17
C GLU A 106 -4.28 5.60 -4.44
N ASN A 107 -3.37 6.16 -3.63
CA ASN A 107 -1.93 5.96 -3.73
C ASN A 107 -1.40 4.80 -2.85
N LEU A 108 -2.26 4.11 -2.09
CA LEU A 108 -1.89 2.87 -1.42
C LEU A 108 -1.89 1.70 -2.43
N PRO A 109 -0.94 0.75 -2.31
CA PRO A 109 -0.96 -0.41 -3.17
C PRO A 109 -2.15 -1.30 -2.83
N VAL A 110 -2.81 -1.84 -3.87
CA VAL A 110 -3.77 -2.94 -3.72
C VAL A 110 -3.06 -4.08 -2.96
N PRO A 111 -3.67 -4.66 -1.92
CA PRO A 111 -5.08 -4.52 -1.53
C PRO A 111 -5.32 -3.64 -0.30
N PHE A 112 -4.42 -2.69 -0.05
CA PHE A 112 -4.44 -1.82 1.13
C PHE A 112 -5.07 -0.45 0.84
N ASN A 113 -5.56 -0.24 -0.38
CA ASN A 113 -6.43 0.89 -0.77
C ASN A 113 -7.92 0.58 -0.59
#